data_AF-A0A7C9VFD6-F1
#
_entry.id   AF-A0A7C9VFD6-F1
#
_cell.length_a   1.000
_cell.length_b   1.000
_cell.length_c   1.000
_cell.angle_alpha   90.00
_cell.angle_beta   90.00
_cell.angle_gamma   90.00
#
_symmetry.space_group_name_H-M   'P 1'
#
loop_
_entity.id
_entity.type
_entity.pdbx_description
1 polymer ?
#
loop_
_entity_poly.entity_id
_entity_poly.type
_entity_poly.pdbx_seq_one_letter_code
_entity_poly.pdbx_strand_id
1 'polypeptide(L)'
;MSEKFPEFTLPQMLRENARKHPERVAIRQKEYGIWNPCSWKDYYARACHVGLGFRALGLSAGGHVAILSENRIEWVLAQLGANIVDGVAVGVYPTSPANEVAYVLAHSESEIIVCEDQEQVDKVLERRDELPKLRSIIVLETKGIRDYPPDQVMSFEALEALGVAFEANHAGLTDGIVDRQQLSQIGLVIYTSGSTGKPKGAMLSYKNIRAQAIASV
;
A
#
# COMPACT_ATOMS: atom_id res chain seq x y z
N MET A 1 -2.64 34.07 12.68
CA MET A 1 -1.72 33.61 11.62
C MET A 1 -2.21 32.23 11.22
N SER A 2 -2.63 32.02 9.98
CA SER A 2 -3.02 30.68 9.51
C SER A 2 -1.82 29.74 9.70
N GLU A 3 -1.99 28.63 10.42
CA GLU A 3 -0.92 27.64 10.55
C GLU A 3 -0.51 27.15 9.16
N LYS A 4 0.75 27.36 8.79
CA LYS A 4 1.28 26.94 7.50
C LYS A 4 1.24 25.42 7.43
N PHE A 5 0.62 24.87 6.38
CA PHE A 5 0.53 23.42 6.18
C PHE A 5 1.93 22.79 6.20
N PRO A 6 2.17 21.73 6.99
CA PRO A 6 3.51 21.21 7.23
C PRO A 6 4.17 20.70 5.94
N GLU A 7 5.50 20.81 5.86
CA GLU A 7 6.31 20.34 4.72
C GLU A 7 6.79 18.89 4.96
N PHE A 8 5.83 17.99 5.07
CA PHE A 8 6.06 16.57 5.34
C PHE A 8 5.60 15.69 4.18
N THR A 9 6.30 14.57 3.97
CA THR A 9 5.78 13.46 3.15
C THR A 9 4.56 12.84 3.81
N LEU A 10 3.81 12.02 3.07
CA LEU A 10 2.63 11.36 3.62
C LEU A 10 2.96 10.46 4.84
N PRO A 11 4.02 9.62 4.83
CA PRO A 11 4.46 8.89 6.02
C PRO A 11 4.90 9.77 7.19
N GLN A 12 5.61 10.87 6.92
CA GLN A 12 6.03 11.82 7.95
C GLN A 12 4.80 12.47 8.63
N MET A 13 3.79 12.87 7.85
CA MET A 13 2.53 13.40 8.39
C MET A 13 1.79 12.36 9.26
N LEU A 14 1.75 11.10 8.82
CA LEU A 14 1.14 10.01 9.59
C LEU A 14 1.84 9.83 10.94
N ARG A 15 3.18 9.74 10.95
CA ARG A 15 3.99 9.60 12.16
C ARG A 15 3.78 10.78 13.12
N GLU A 16 3.73 12.00 12.59
CA GLU A 16 3.52 13.20 13.40
C GLU A 16 2.12 13.24 14.04
N ASN A 17 1.09 12.83 13.31
CA ASN A 17 -0.26 12.71 13.89
C ASN A 17 -0.33 11.61 14.95
N ALA A 18 0.32 10.46 14.74
CA ALA A 18 0.42 9.39 15.73
C ALA A 18 1.11 9.85 17.03
N ARG A 19 2.13 10.72 16.93
CA ARG A 19 2.81 11.30 18.10
C ARG A 19 1.98 12.36 18.82
N LYS A 20 1.31 13.25 18.08
CA LYS A 20 0.58 14.39 18.66
C LYS A 20 -0.83 14.03 19.15
N HIS A 21 -1.48 13.07 18.49
CA HIS A 21 -2.87 12.72 18.71
C HIS A 21 -3.11 11.20 18.77
N PRO A 22 -2.33 10.45 19.58
CA PRO A 22 -2.27 8.98 19.51
C PRO A 22 -3.65 8.31 19.59
N GLU A 23 -4.47 8.73 20.56
CA GLU A 23 -5.78 8.11 20.85
C GLU A 23 -6.93 8.69 20.01
N ARG A 24 -6.70 9.74 19.21
CA ARG A 24 -7.75 10.31 18.37
C ARG A 24 -8.00 9.37 17.19
N VAL A 25 -9.26 9.19 16.82
CA VAL A 25 -9.63 8.38 15.65
C VAL A 25 -9.07 9.00 14.38
N ALA A 26 -8.30 8.22 13.63
CA ALA A 26 -7.72 8.59 12.35
C ALA A 26 -8.62 8.20 11.18
N ILE A 27 -9.12 6.96 11.20
CA ILE A 27 -9.97 6.37 10.16
C ILE A 27 -11.02 5.46 10.78
N ARG A 28 -12.13 5.25 10.08
CA ARG A 28 -13.16 4.27 10.45
C ARG A 28 -13.48 3.39 9.24
N GLN A 29 -13.54 2.08 9.47
CA GLN A 29 -14.04 1.12 8.50
C GLN A 29 -15.44 0.67 8.93
N LYS A 30 -16.37 0.52 8.00
CA LYS A 30 -17.70 -0.04 8.30
C LYS A 30 -17.70 -1.53 7.95
N GLU A 31 -18.01 -2.38 8.92
CA GLU A 31 -18.14 -3.82 8.74
C GLU A 31 -19.45 -4.29 9.36
N TYR A 32 -20.25 -5.03 8.60
CA TYR A 32 -21.56 -5.55 9.05
C TYR A 32 -22.47 -4.50 9.69
N GLY A 33 -22.38 -3.24 9.24
CA GLY A 33 -23.16 -2.13 9.77
C GLY A 33 -22.49 -1.33 10.89
N ILE A 34 -21.39 -1.83 11.46
CA ILE A 34 -20.70 -1.27 12.62
C ILE A 34 -19.48 -0.46 12.15
N TRP A 35 -19.31 0.75 12.69
CA TRP A 35 -18.12 1.56 12.46
C TRP A 35 -17.00 1.17 13.42
N ASN A 36 -15.94 0.56 12.89
CA ASN A 36 -14.73 0.20 13.60
C ASN A 36 -13.71 1.33 13.50
N PRO A 37 -13.40 2.05 14.60
CA PRO A 37 -12.40 3.10 14.60
C PRO A 37 -10.98 2.54 14.68
N CYS A 38 -10.04 3.23 14.04
CA CYS A 38 -8.60 3.03 14.20
C CYS A 38 -7.98 4.34 14.68
N SER A 39 -7.23 4.30 15.78
CA SER A 39 -6.55 5.47 16.34
C SER A 39 -5.35 5.88 15.47
N TRP A 40 -4.84 7.11 15.59
CA TRP A 40 -3.63 7.50 14.86
C TRP A 40 -2.41 6.65 15.24
N LYS A 41 -2.30 6.28 16.52
CA LYS A 41 -1.24 5.40 17.01
C LYS A 41 -1.32 4.02 16.35
N ASP A 42 -2.49 3.40 16.36
CA ASP A 42 -2.67 2.06 15.79
C ASP A 42 -2.52 2.09 14.27
N TYR A 43 -3.00 3.15 13.61
CA TYR A 43 -2.89 3.29 12.17
C TYR A 43 -1.43 3.37 11.72
N TYR A 44 -0.61 4.17 12.41
CA TYR A 44 0.82 4.26 12.12
C TYR A 44 1.55 2.95 12.44
N ALA A 45 1.28 2.32 13.59
CA ALA A 45 1.91 1.06 13.97
C ALA A 45 1.61 -0.06 12.96
N ARG A 46 0.33 -0.22 12.58
CA ARG A 46 -0.07 -1.20 11.56
C ARG A 46 0.57 -0.91 10.21
N ALA A 47 0.61 0.34 9.77
CA ALA A 47 1.29 0.70 8.51
C ALA A 47 2.79 0.37 8.56
N CYS A 48 3.48 0.62 9.68
CA CYS A 48 4.87 0.19 9.88
C CYS A 48 5.02 -1.33 9.75
N HIS A 49 4.16 -2.12 10.42
CA HIS A 49 4.21 -3.57 10.32
C HIS A 49 3.95 -4.07 8.90
N VAL A 50 2.95 -3.54 8.20
CA VAL A 50 2.70 -3.86 6.78
C VAL A 50 3.93 -3.58 5.91
N GLY A 51 4.54 -2.40 6.07
CA GLY A 51 5.75 -2.04 5.35
C GLY A 51 6.94 -2.96 5.65
N LEU A 52 7.16 -3.29 6.92
CA LEU A 52 8.20 -4.24 7.33
C LEU A 52 7.92 -5.66 6.83
N GLY A 53 6.65 -6.07 6.75
CA GLY A 53 6.23 -7.30 6.10
C GLY A 53 6.63 -7.32 4.63
N PHE A 54 6.42 -6.22 3.89
CA PHE A 54 6.89 -6.11 2.51
C PHE A 54 8.42 -6.20 2.40
N ARG A 55 9.17 -5.57 3.33
CA ARG A 55 10.64 -5.71 3.38
C ARG A 55 11.09 -7.14 3.67
N ALA A 56 10.41 -7.85 4.58
CA ALA A 56 10.67 -9.25 4.87
C ALA A 56 10.41 -10.15 3.65
N LEU A 57 9.39 -9.83 2.85
CA LEU A 57 9.12 -10.45 1.56
C LEU A 57 10.06 -9.97 0.44
N GLY A 58 11.05 -9.15 0.75
CA GLY A 58 12.13 -8.72 -0.14
C GLY A 58 11.77 -7.58 -1.10
N LEU A 59 10.80 -6.72 -0.75
CA LEU A 59 10.55 -5.48 -1.48
C LEU A 59 11.82 -4.61 -1.53
N SER A 60 12.22 -4.23 -2.74
CA SER A 60 13.38 -3.36 -2.97
C SER A 60 13.11 -1.91 -2.53
N ALA A 61 14.18 -1.12 -2.31
CA ALA A 61 13.99 0.32 -2.10
C ALA A 61 13.56 0.97 -3.42
N GLY A 62 12.48 1.75 -3.40
CA GLY A 62 11.79 2.20 -4.61
C GLY A 62 10.95 1.14 -5.31
N GLY A 63 10.85 -0.08 -4.75
CA GLY A 63 10.06 -1.17 -5.30
C GLY A 63 8.57 -0.86 -5.30
N HIS A 64 7.84 -1.48 -6.23
CA HIS A 64 6.42 -1.22 -6.44
C HIS A 64 5.53 -2.26 -5.75
N VAL A 65 4.55 -1.78 -5.00
CA VAL A 65 3.48 -2.58 -4.39
C VAL A 65 2.17 -2.23 -5.06
N ALA A 66 1.64 -3.14 -5.86
CA ALA A 66 0.32 -2.96 -6.45
C ALA A 66 -0.80 -3.28 -5.47
N ILE A 67 -1.92 -2.58 -5.59
CA ILE A 67 -3.09 -2.75 -4.73
C ILE A 67 -4.32 -2.84 -5.63
N LEU A 68 -4.92 -4.04 -5.68
CA LEU A 68 -6.10 -4.42 -6.45
C LEU A 68 -7.23 -4.74 -5.46
N SER A 69 -7.94 -3.69 -5.03
CA SER A 69 -8.99 -3.80 -4.02
C SER A 69 -9.94 -2.61 -4.09
N GLU A 70 -11.20 -2.86 -3.73
CA GLU A 70 -12.18 -1.83 -3.40
C GLU A 70 -11.79 -1.06 -2.12
N ASN A 71 -12.60 -0.04 -1.80
CA ASN A 71 -12.36 0.87 -0.66
C ASN A 71 -12.42 0.14 0.68
N ARG A 72 -11.25 0.00 1.32
CA ARG A 72 -11.11 -0.53 2.68
C ARG A 72 -9.85 -0.02 3.39
N ILE A 73 -9.81 -0.17 4.71
CA ILE A 73 -8.66 0.29 5.53
C ILE A 73 -7.33 -0.38 5.12
N GLU A 74 -7.36 -1.64 4.70
CA GLU A 74 -6.17 -2.39 4.27
C GLU A 74 -5.55 -1.80 3.00
N TRP A 75 -6.36 -1.18 2.13
CA TRP A 75 -5.86 -0.47 0.95
C TRP A 75 -4.94 0.68 1.36
N VAL A 76 -5.38 1.51 2.30
CA VAL A 76 -4.58 2.65 2.77
C VAL A 76 -3.41 2.21 3.66
N LEU A 77 -3.57 1.12 4.42
CA LEU A 77 -2.47 0.49 5.16
C LEU A 77 -1.39 -0.06 4.22
N ALA A 78 -1.76 -0.71 3.12
CA ALA A 78 -0.82 -1.19 2.10
C ALA A 78 -0.06 -0.04 1.44
N GLN A 79 -0.77 1.04 1.05
CA GLN A 79 -0.13 2.23 0.49
C GLN A 79 0.88 2.83 1.48
N LEU A 80 0.44 3.11 2.71
CA LEU A 80 1.27 3.74 3.73
C LEU A 80 2.41 2.84 4.14
N GLY A 81 2.19 1.53 4.25
CA GLY A 81 3.22 0.56 4.55
C GLY A 81 4.31 0.54 3.48
N ALA A 82 3.94 0.46 2.20
CA ALA A 82 4.89 0.59 1.10
C ALA A 82 5.68 1.90 1.21
N ASN A 83 4.98 3.02 1.39
CA ASN A 83 5.61 4.34 1.50
C ASN A 83 6.55 4.48 2.71
N ILE A 84 6.18 3.95 3.89
CA ILE A 84 7.01 4.00 5.11
C ILE A 84 8.36 3.32 4.88
N VAL A 85 8.37 2.27 4.06
CA VAL A 85 9.59 1.53 3.73
C VAL A 85 10.19 1.94 2.37
N ASP A 86 9.96 3.17 1.90
CA ASP A 86 10.53 3.71 0.66
C ASP A 86 10.08 2.98 -0.62
N GLY A 87 8.98 2.26 -0.55
CA GLY A 87 8.28 1.65 -1.69
C GLY A 87 7.21 2.57 -2.26
N VAL A 88 6.79 2.26 -3.48
CA VAL A 88 5.81 3.04 -4.24
C VAL A 88 4.52 2.23 -4.38
N ALA A 89 3.40 2.81 -3.99
CA ALA A 89 2.09 2.16 -4.16
C ALA A 89 1.61 2.33 -5.61
N VAL A 90 1.02 1.27 -6.17
CA VAL A 90 0.43 1.27 -7.52
C VAL A 90 -1.04 0.91 -7.40
N GLY A 91 -1.93 1.87 -7.64
CA GLY A 91 -3.37 1.63 -7.60
C GLY A 91 -3.83 0.91 -8.86
N VAL A 92 -4.53 -0.22 -8.69
CA VAL A 92 -5.13 -1.01 -9.77
C VAL A 92 -6.64 -1.08 -9.56
N TYR A 93 -7.39 -0.86 -10.64
CA TYR A 93 -8.84 -0.81 -10.56
C TYR A 93 -9.42 -2.23 -10.42
N PRO A 94 -10.25 -2.52 -9.39
CA PRO A 94 -10.74 -3.88 -9.11
C PRO A 94 -11.60 -4.47 -10.23
N THR A 95 -12.32 -3.61 -10.97
CA THR A 95 -13.15 -4.03 -12.11
C THR A 95 -12.36 -4.22 -13.41
N SER A 96 -11.04 -4.01 -13.42
CA SER A 96 -10.23 -4.26 -14.62
C SER A 96 -10.16 -5.76 -14.93
N PRO A 97 -10.20 -6.15 -16.21
CA PRO A 97 -10.02 -7.53 -16.62
C PRO A 97 -8.57 -8.00 -16.40
N ALA A 98 -8.35 -9.32 -16.32
CA ALA A 98 -7.05 -9.92 -16.00
C ALA A 98 -5.89 -9.43 -16.89
N ASN A 99 -6.14 -9.24 -18.19
CA ASN A 99 -5.14 -8.73 -19.13
C ASN A 99 -4.74 -7.27 -18.86
N GLU A 100 -5.66 -6.43 -18.37
CA GLU A 100 -5.34 -5.06 -17.99
C GLU A 100 -4.60 -5.02 -16.65
N VAL A 101 -5.01 -5.84 -15.68
CA VAL A 101 -4.29 -6.03 -14.41
C VAL A 101 -2.85 -6.47 -14.68
N ALA A 102 -2.64 -7.50 -15.49
CA ALA A 102 -1.32 -8.00 -15.85
C ALA A 102 -0.47 -6.92 -16.54
N TYR A 103 -1.05 -6.16 -17.46
CA TYR A 103 -0.36 -5.03 -18.09
C TYR A 103 0.09 -3.98 -17.06
N VAL A 104 -0.78 -3.59 -16.13
CA VAL A 104 -0.45 -2.62 -15.07
C VAL A 104 0.69 -3.13 -14.20
N LEU A 105 0.63 -4.40 -13.77
CA LEU A 105 1.66 -5.01 -12.94
C LEU A 105 3.01 -5.12 -13.66
N ALA A 106 3.01 -5.55 -14.92
CA ALA A 106 4.22 -5.65 -15.73
C ALA A 106 4.82 -4.27 -16.04
N HIS A 107 3.98 -3.30 -16.44
CA HIS A 107 4.43 -1.95 -16.80
C HIS A 107 4.93 -1.14 -15.58
N SER A 108 4.38 -1.41 -14.40
CA SER A 108 4.89 -0.85 -13.15
C SER A 108 6.03 -1.66 -12.52
N GLU A 109 6.41 -2.81 -13.10
CA GLU A 109 7.37 -3.73 -12.49
C GLU A 109 7.03 -4.07 -11.02
N SER A 110 5.75 -4.29 -10.73
CA SER A 110 5.28 -4.58 -9.37
C SER A 110 5.94 -5.84 -8.79
N GLU A 111 6.51 -5.71 -7.60
CA GLU A 111 7.20 -6.78 -6.88
C GLU A 111 6.26 -7.54 -5.94
N ILE A 112 5.25 -6.85 -5.41
CA ILE A 112 4.23 -7.41 -4.54
C ILE A 112 2.88 -6.87 -5.01
N ILE A 113 1.84 -7.69 -4.97
CA ILE A 113 0.46 -7.24 -5.15
C ILE A 113 -0.38 -7.58 -3.93
N VAL A 114 -1.24 -6.65 -3.52
CA VAL A 114 -2.29 -6.84 -2.52
C VAL A 114 -3.63 -6.95 -3.24
N CYS A 115 -4.27 -8.10 -3.13
CA CYS A 115 -5.54 -8.45 -3.77
C CYS A 115 -6.65 -8.52 -2.71
N GLU A 116 -7.82 -7.97 -3.03
CA GLU A 116 -8.95 -8.00 -2.09
C GLU A 116 -9.41 -9.39 -1.71
N ASP A 117 -9.61 -10.26 -2.70
CA ASP A 117 -10.26 -11.55 -2.52
C ASP A 117 -9.76 -12.57 -3.55
N GLN A 118 -10.44 -13.71 -3.58
CA GLN A 118 -10.16 -14.81 -4.49
C GLN A 118 -10.19 -14.40 -5.97
N GLU A 119 -11.18 -13.61 -6.39
CA GLU A 119 -11.33 -13.20 -7.79
C GLU A 119 -10.12 -12.36 -8.24
N GLN A 120 -9.67 -11.44 -7.38
CA GLN A 120 -8.51 -10.60 -7.68
C GLN A 120 -7.21 -11.40 -7.71
N VAL A 121 -7.06 -12.42 -6.86
CA VAL A 121 -5.92 -13.35 -6.91
C VAL A 121 -5.93 -14.15 -8.21
N ASP A 122 -7.07 -14.69 -8.62
CA ASP A 122 -7.21 -15.51 -9.82
C ASP A 122 -6.81 -14.75 -11.09
N LYS A 123 -7.19 -13.46 -11.20
CA LYS A 123 -6.76 -12.59 -12.31
C LYS A 123 -5.24 -12.49 -12.43
N VAL A 124 -4.53 -12.42 -11.30
CA VAL A 124 -3.07 -12.34 -11.27
C VAL A 124 -2.45 -13.68 -11.62
N LEU A 125 -2.96 -14.77 -11.06
CA LEU A 125 -2.45 -16.11 -11.29
C LEU A 125 -2.65 -16.58 -12.73
N GLU A 126 -3.77 -16.24 -13.39
CA GLU A 126 -4.01 -16.51 -14.81
C GLU A 126 -2.86 -15.99 -15.70
N ARG A 127 -2.24 -14.89 -15.27
CA ARG A 127 -1.19 -14.17 -16.03
C ARG A 127 0.18 -14.20 -15.35
N ARG A 128 0.40 -15.14 -14.41
CA ARG A 128 1.60 -15.21 -13.58
C ARG A 128 2.91 -15.24 -14.39
N ASP A 129 2.90 -15.93 -15.53
CA ASP A 129 4.05 -16.07 -16.44
C ASP A 129 4.46 -14.75 -17.10
N GLU A 130 3.55 -13.77 -17.17
CA GLU A 130 3.81 -12.42 -17.69
C GLU A 130 4.44 -11.49 -16.63
N LEU A 131 4.58 -11.96 -15.38
CA LEU A 131 4.92 -11.13 -14.21
C LEU A 131 6.25 -11.58 -13.54
N PRO A 132 7.40 -11.52 -14.22
CA PRO A 132 8.67 -12.05 -13.71
C PRO A 132 9.21 -11.29 -12.48
N LYS A 133 8.76 -10.04 -12.27
CA LYS A 133 9.12 -9.22 -11.11
C LYS A 133 8.26 -9.51 -9.88
N LEU A 134 7.06 -10.05 -10.06
CA LEU A 134 6.14 -10.32 -8.97
C LEU A 134 6.67 -11.48 -8.12
N ARG A 135 6.82 -11.24 -6.82
CA ARG A 135 7.42 -12.16 -5.84
C ARG A 135 6.38 -12.72 -4.88
N SER A 136 5.37 -11.93 -4.53
CA SER A 136 4.35 -12.31 -3.56
C SER A 136 2.99 -11.70 -3.87
N ILE A 137 1.95 -12.46 -3.57
CA ILE A 137 0.54 -12.06 -3.66
C ILE A 137 -0.01 -12.05 -2.22
N ILE A 138 -0.49 -10.91 -1.78
CA ILE A 138 -1.11 -10.75 -0.46
C ILE A 138 -2.61 -10.69 -0.65
N VAL A 139 -3.38 -11.42 0.15
CA VAL A 139 -4.84 -11.44 0.05
C VAL A 139 -5.51 -10.93 1.31
N LEU A 140 -6.53 -10.08 1.14
CA LEU A 140 -7.21 -9.39 2.25
C LEU A 140 -8.35 -10.24 2.84
N GLU A 141 -9.26 -10.76 2.01
CA GLU A 141 -10.35 -11.66 2.42
C GLU A 141 -10.00 -13.09 2.05
N THR A 142 -9.76 -13.91 3.07
CA THR A 142 -9.37 -15.31 2.92
C THR A 142 -10.55 -16.27 2.81
N LYS A 143 -11.79 -15.81 3.04
CA LYS A 143 -12.97 -16.66 2.87
C LYS A 143 -13.10 -17.10 1.42
N GLY A 144 -13.29 -18.40 1.23
CA GLY A 144 -13.44 -19.00 -0.10
C GLY A 144 -12.11 -19.38 -0.75
N ILE A 145 -10.98 -18.86 -0.26
CA ILE A 145 -9.65 -19.22 -0.73
C ILE A 145 -9.35 -20.69 -0.39
N ARG A 146 -9.09 -21.48 -1.43
CA ARG A 146 -8.70 -22.89 -1.36
C ARG A 146 -7.58 -23.16 -2.36
N ASP A 147 -6.67 -24.05 -2.02
CA ASP A 147 -5.71 -24.68 -2.94
C ASP A 147 -4.72 -23.75 -3.68
N TYR A 148 -4.36 -22.58 -3.13
CA TYR A 148 -3.32 -21.73 -3.73
C TYR A 148 -1.89 -22.15 -3.33
N PRO A 149 -0.89 -21.82 -4.16
CA PRO A 149 0.51 -22.06 -3.83
C PRO A 149 0.88 -21.31 -2.54
N PRO A 150 1.16 -22.02 -1.43
CA PRO A 150 1.42 -21.38 -0.13
C PRO A 150 2.72 -20.58 -0.10
N ASP A 151 3.59 -20.81 -1.09
CA ASP A 151 4.83 -20.07 -1.33
C ASP A 151 4.61 -18.74 -2.06
N GLN A 152 3.46 -18.52 -2.69
CA GLN A 152 3.16 -17.30 -3.46
C GLN A 152 2.05 -16.45 -2.86
N VAL A 153 1.08 -17.06 -2.17
CA VAL A 153 -0.08 -16.36 -1.60
C VAL A 153 -0.01 -16.33 -0.08
N MET A 154 -0.14 -15.14 0.51
CA MET A 154 -0.11 -14.89 1.96
C MET A 154 -1.29 -14.01 2.38
N SER A 155 -1.88 -14.23 3.56
CA SER A 155 -2.93 -13.33 4.07
C SER A 155 -2.34 -12.00 4.55
N PHE A 156 -3.15 -10.94 4.53
CA PHE A 156 -2.74 -9.63 5.06
C PHE A 156 -2.41 -9.68 6.56
N GLU A 157 -3.14 -10.48 7.33
CA GLU A 157 -2.83 -10.72 8.74
C GLU A 157 -1.44 -11.37 8.93
N ALA A 158 -1.10 -12.37 8.09
CA ALA A 158 0.21 -13.00 8.12
C ALA A 158 1.33 -12.04 7.69
N LEU A 159 1.05 -11.12 6.76
CA LEU A 159 1.98 -10.04 6.40
C LEU A 159 2.24 -9.10 7.58
N GLU A 160 1.20 -8.65 8.29
CA GLU A 160 1.36 -7.81 9.47
C GLU A 160 2.17 -8.53 10.56
N ALA A 161 1.86 -9.80 10.83
CA ALA A 161 2.60 -10.62 11.80
C ALA A 161 4.07 -10.82 11.40
N LEU A 162 4.34 -11.03 10.10
CA LEU A 162 5.70 -11.10 9.57
C LEU A 162 6.46 -9.78 9.77
N GLY A 163 5.79 -8.65 9.59
CA GLY A 163 6.33 -7.33 9.85
C GLY A 163 6.74 -7.12 11.31
N VAL A 164 5.90 -7.54 12.26
CA VAL A 164 6.21 -7.52 13.70
C VAL A 164 7.45 -8.37 13.99
N ALA A 165 7.52 -9.58 13.44
CA ALA A 165 8.68 -10.46 13.63
C ALA A 165 9.96 -9.88 12.99
N PHE A 166 9.83 -9.22 11.83
CA PHE A 166 10.95 -8.60 11.13
C PHE A 166 11.49 -7.38 11.90
N GLU A 167 10.62 -6.58 12.52
CA GLU A 167 10.99 -5.43 13.34
C GLU A 167 11.92 -5.81 14.50
N ALA A 168 11.69 -6.96 15.14
CA ALA A 168 12.49 -7.42 16.28
C ALA A 168 14.00 -7.52 15.97
N ASN A 169 14.36 -7.73 14.70
CA ASN A 169 15.75 -7.81 14.23
C ASN A 169 16.21 -6.55 13.46
N HIS A 170 15.33 -5.58 13.25
CA HIS A 170 15.56 -4.38 12.43
C HIS A 170 14.99 -3.11 13.10
N ALA A 171 15.09 -3.02 14.42
CA ALA A 171 14.54 -1.92 15.21
C ALA A 171 15.02 -0.56 14.67
N GLY A 172 14.09 0.39 14.50
CA GLY A 172 14.37 1.74 13.99
C GLY A 172 14.54 1.84 12.47
N LEU A 173 14.40 0.74 11.71
CA LEU A 173 14.48 0.78 10.24
C LEU A 173 13.45 1.75 9.63
N THR A 174 12.19 1.67 10.07
CA THR A 174 11.12 2.54 9.58
C THR A 174 11.40 4.01 9.88
N ASP A 175 11.82 4.34 11.11
CA ASP A 175 12.17 5.71 11.48
C ASP A 175 13.31 6.27 10.62
N GLY A 176 14.39 5.50 10.45
CA GLY A 176 15.52 5.92 9.62
C GLY A 176 15.17 6.08 8.13
N ILE A 177 14.16 5.36 7.62
CA ILE A 177 13.61 5.56 6.28
C ILE A 177 12.78 6.84 6.24
N VAL A 178 11.79 6.97 7.13
CA VAL A 178 10.88 8.11 7.16
C VAL A 178 11.61 9.44 7.36
N ASP A 179 12.67 9.46 8.17
CA ASP A 179 13.48 10.67 8.46
C ASP A 179 14.17 11.24 7.22
N ARG A 180 14.60 10.40 6.28
CA ARG A 180 15.33 10.83 5.08
C ARG A 180 14.44 11.10 3.87
N GLN A 181 13.13 10.83 3.96
CA GLN A 181 12.23 10.99 2.83
C GLN A 181 12.13 12.45 2.37
N GLN A 182 11.98 12.60 1.05
CA GLN A 182 11.92 13.91 0.40
C GLN A 182 10.60 14.08 -0.33
N LEU A 183 10.08 15.31 -0.36
CA LEU A 183 8.83 15.62 -1.05
C LEU A 183 8.85 15.31 -2.56
N SER A 184 10.03 15.26 -3.17
CA SER A 184 10.19 14.92 -4.59
C SER A 184 10.03 13.42 -4.90
N GLN A 185 10.10 12.55 -3.90
CA GLN A 185 9.93 11.11 -4.10
C GLN A 185 8.50 10.78 -4.55
N ILE A 186 8.39 9.79 -5.43
CA ILE A 186 7.11 9.24 -5.89
C ILE A 186 6.55 8.34 -4.78
N GLY A 187 5.32 8.61 -4.37
CA GLY A 187 4.63 7.80 -3.35
C GLY A 187 3.49 6.96 -3.93
N LEU A 188 2.95 7.36 -5.08
CA LEU A 188 1.78 6.73 -5.67
C LEU A 188 1.83 6.78 -7.19
N VAL A 189 1.49 5.67 -7.83
CA VAL A 189 1.22 5.59 -9.26
C VAL A 189 -0.24 5.19 -9.44
N ILE A 190 -1.00 5.98 -10.19
CA ILE A 190 -2.40 5.67 -10.55
C ILE A 190 -2.47 5.45 -12.05
N TYR A 191 -3.07 4.35 -12.47
CA TYR A 191 -3.33 4.10 -13.88
C TYR A 191 -4.65 4.73 -14.31
N THR A 192 -4.61 5.39 -15.47
CA THR A 192 -5.81 5.98 -16.09
C THR A 192 -6.10 5.28 -17.41
N SER A 193 -7.37 4.97 -17.67
CA SER A 193 -7.82 4.50 -18.98
C SER A 193 -7.58 5.61 -20.02
N GLY A 194 -6.62 5.40 -20.91
CA GLY A 194 -6.41 6.32 -22.03
C GLY A 194 -7.56 6.19 -23.03
N SER A 195 -8.02 7.29 -23.61
CA SER A 195 -9.10 7.29 -24.61
C SER A 195 -8.75 6.54 -25.91
N THR A 196 -7.46 6.27 -26.16
CA THR A 196 -6.97 5.72 -27.43
C THR A 196 -5.84 4.70 -27.30
N GLY A 197 -5.53 4.20 -26.09
CA GLY A 197 -4.39 3.28 -25.91
C GLY A 197 -4.32 2.62 -24.54
N LYS A 198 -3.25 1.83 -24.34
CA LYS A 198 -3.01 1.14 -23.07
C LYS A 198 -2.96 2.13 -21.89
N PRO A 199 -3.38 1.72 -20.68
CA PRO A 199 -3.35 2.57 -19.50
C PRO A 199 -1.97 3.20 -19.27
N LYS A 200 -1.97 4.43 -18.76
CA LYS A 200 -0.75 5.18 -18.43
C LYS A 200 -0.67 5.37 -16.93
N GLY A 201 0.53 5.17 -16.35
CA GLY A 201 0.79 5.40 -14.94
C GLY A 201 1.08 6.88 -14.67
N ALA A 202 0.15 7.57 -14.01
CA ALA A 202 0.38 8.91 -13.49
C ALA A 202 1.20 8.82 -12.19
N MET A 203 2.45 9.28 -12.24
CA MET A 203 3.36 9.27 -11.09
C MET A 203 3.12 10.50 -10.22
N LEU A 204 2.80 10.28 -8.94
CA LEU A 204 2.51 11.33 -7.97
C LEU A 204 3.60 11.36 -6.91
N SER A 205 4.35 12.47 -6.89
CA SER A 205 5.27 12.77 -5.79
C SER A 205 4.51 13.16 -4.52
N TYR A 206 5.15 13.04 -3.35
CA TYR A 206 4.59 13.60 -2.12
C TYR A 206 4.32 15.10 -2.23
N LYS A 207 5.10 15.84 -3.02
CA LYS A 207 4.85 17.26 -3.33
C LYS A 207 3.53 17.44 -4.09
N ASN A 208 3.23 16.57 -5.05
CA ASN A 208 1.94 16.61 -5.76
C ASN A 208 0.77 16.31 -4.83
N ILE A 209 0.89 15.23 -4.04
CA ILE A 209 -0.14 14.81 -3.08
C ILE A 209 -0.42 15.94 -2.06
N ARG A 210 0.64 16.52 -1.50
CA ARG A 210 0.54 17.65 -0.56
C ARG A 210 -0.12 18.88 -1.19
N ALA A 211 0.21 19.21 -2.43
CA ALA A 211 -0.40 20.37 -3.12
C ALA A 211 -1.91 20.19 -3.27
N GLN A 212 -2.38 18.97 -3.57
CA GLN A 212 -3.81 18.67 -3.67
C GLN A 212 -4.52 18.81 -2.32
N ALA A 213 -3.89 18.35 -1.23
CA ALA A 213 -4.45 18.50 0.11
C ALA A 213 -4.67 19.97 0.49
N ILE A 214 -3.70 20.84 0.17
CA ILE A 214 -3.79 22.29 0.44
C ILE A 214 -4.88 22.95 -0.41
N ALA A 215 -5.05 22.55 -1.67
CA ALA A 215 -6.06 23.13 -2.56
C ALA A 215 -7.50 22.73 -2.20
N SER A 216 -7.68 21.71 -1.36
CA SER A 216 -8.98 21.15 -0.98
C SER A 216 -9.54 21.71 0.33
N VAL A 217 -8.81 22.60 1.01
CA VAL A 217 -9.21 23.30 2.25
C VAL A 217 -9.26 24.81 2.04
#